data_AF-A0A6F9DFY0-F1
#
_entry.id   AF-A0A6F9DFY0-F1
#
_cell.length_a   1.000
_cell.length_b   1.000
_cell.length_c   1.000
_cell.angle_alpha   90.00
_cell.angle_beta   90.00
_cell.angle_gamma   90.00
#
_symmetry.space_group_name_H-M   'P 1'
#
loop_
_entity.id
_entity.type
_entity.pdbx_description
1 polymer ?
#
loop_
_entity_poly.entity_id
_entity_poly.type
_entity_poly.pdbx_seq_one_letter_code
_entity_poly.pdbx_strand_id
1 'polypeptide(L)'
;MQSDGGGWTLVASIHENNAHDNGRCTVGDKWSSEQGNNELTNHGDGNWENLKTFGNVASATSDDFKSLAYFSIDDAKDIMIWQVPNNTPLSMWRSNSYLRYRTYGHFLTSFGGNLQNLFQSYYPIRQGVYNPASDNGPSFQAKYDEGSPADTLSHFGTGIQAYLTAGYIQVIQEFFGILPFQDNAFFCDCNDRKGLGLSRFRFHGYAKVWD
;
A
#
# COMPACT_ATOMS: atom_id res chain seq x y z
N MET A 1 -15.54 -12.73 5.57
CA MET A 1 -16.57 -13.26 4.65
C MET A 1 -17.81 -12.35 4.62
N GLN A 2 -17.72 -11.10 4.13
CA GLN A 2 -18.88 -10.18 4.10
C GLN A 2 -18.84 -9.22 2.91
N SER A 3 -17.77 -8.45 2.76
CA SER A 3 -17.61 -7.50 1.64
C SER A 3 -17.69 -8.23 0.30
N ASP A 4 -18.64 -7.82 -0.55
CA ASP A 4 -18.89 -8.40 -1.88
C ASP A 4 -19.13 -9.92 -1.89
N GLY A 5 -19.75 -10.47 -0.84
CA GLY A 5 -19.93 -11.91 -0.69
C GLY A 5 -18.77 -12.65 -0.01
N GLY A 6 -17.65 -11.98 0.28
CA GLY A 6 -16.50 -12.56 0.98
C GLY A 6 -15.35 -12.99 0.08
N GLY A 7 -14.50 -13.90 0.58
CA GLY A 7 -13.31 -14.39 -0.14
C GLY A 7 -12.08 -13.47 -0.09
N TRP A 8 -12.03 -12.51 0.83
CA TRP A 8 -10.87 -11.62 1.00
C TRP A 8 -9.91 -12.17 2.04
N THR A 9 -8.67 -12.40 1.65
CA THR A 9 -7.56 -12.88 2.50
C THR A 9 -6.66 -11.70 2.85
N LEU A 10 -6.39 -11.48 4.13
CA LEU A 10 -5.36 -10.53 4.55
C LEU A 10 -3.99 -11.10 4.20
N VAL A 11 -3.23 -10.38 3.37
CA VAL A 11 -1.90 -10.83 2.94
C VAL A 11 -0.77 -9.97 3.49
N ALA A 12 -1.03 -8.68 3.71
CA ALA A 12 -0.06 -7.72 4.22
C ALA A 12 -0.70 -6.53 4.96
N SER A 13 0.09 -5.86 5.79
CA SER A 13 -0.18 -4.56 6.41
C SER A 13 1.07 -3.71 6.38
N ILE A 14 0.86 -2.42 6.08
CA ILE A 14 1.86 -1.37 6.06
C ILE A 14 1.58 -0.45 7.25
N HIS A 15 2.48 -0.50 8.23
CA HIS A 15 2.36 0.18 9.51
C HIS A 15 3.55 1.12 9.71
N GLU A 16 3.24 2.40 9.83
CA GLU A 16 4.20 3.44 10.20
C GLU A 16 4.40 3.47 11.72
N ASN A 17 5.60 3.11 12.18
CA ASN A 17 5.98 3.04 13.59
C ASN A 17 6.57 4.35 14.12
N ASN A 18 7.21 5.17 13.29
CA ASN A 18 7.82 6.43 13.67
C ASN A 18 7.89 7.45 12.52
N ALA A 19 6.80 8.18 12.33
CA ALA A 19 6.72 9.20 11.28
C ALA A 19 7.45 10.53 11.61
N HIS A 20 8.25 10.59 12.68
CA HIS A 20 9.02 11.79 13.02
C HIS A 20 10.25 11.94 12.11
N ASP A 21 10.83 13.14 12.05
CA ASP A 21 11.96 13.45 11.14
C ASP A 21 13.20 12.56 11.37
N ASN A 22 13.37 12.02 12.57
CA ASN A 22 14.44 11.09 12.93
C ASN A 22 14.09 9.61 12.71
N GLY A 23 12.86 9.30 12.29
CA GLY A 23 12.37 7.94 12.05
C GLY A 23 12.47 7.49 10.60
N ARG A 24 12.97 8.33 9.69
CA ARG A 24 12.96 8.06 8.25
C ARG A 24 13.89 6.92 7.84
N CYS A 25 13.31 5.85 7.33
CA CYS A 25 14.03 4.66 6.84
C CYS A 25 14.91 4.05 7.94
N THR A 26 14.31 3.86 9.10
CA THR A 26 14.91 3.27 10.30
C THR A 26 14.28 1.91 10.60
N VAL A 27 14.65 1.31 11.73
CA VAL A 27 14.06 0.03 12.16
C VAL A 27 12.54 0.19 12.27
N GLY A 28 11.81 -0.66 11.54
CA GLY A 28 10.36 -0.62 11.38
C GLY A 28 9.90 -0.30 9.96
N ASP A 29 10.74 0.34 9.14
CA ASP A 29 10.38 0.76 7.78
C ASP A 29 10.53 -0.35 6.74
N LYS A 30 9.85 -1.48 6.95
CA LYS A 30 10.08 -2.71 6.16
C LYS A 30 9.61 -2.58 4.71
N TRP A 31 8.60 -1.76 4.45
CA TRP A 31 8.08 -1.57 3.10
C TRP A 31 8.88 -0.56 2.27
N SER A 32 9.87 0.10 2.87
CA SER A 32 10.83 0.98 2.20
C SER A 32 12.26 0.49 2.44
N SER A 33 12.93 0.94 3.51
CA SER A 33 14.31 0.58 3.86
C SER A 33 14.53 0.70 5.36
N GLU A 34 15.07 -0.34 6.00
CA GLU A 34 15.56 -0.25 7.39
C GLU A 34 17.03 0.18 7.47
N GLN A 35 17.66 0.51 6.33
CA GLN A 35 19.09 0.82 6.20
C GLN A 35 19.35 2.31 5.92
N GLY A 36 18.37 3.16 6.19
CA GLY A 36 18.42 4.58 5.86
C GLY A 36 18.22 4.84 4.36
N ASN A 37 18.44 6.10 4.00
CA ASN A 37 18.41 6.57 2.63
C ASN A 37 19.75 6.28 1.93
N ASN A 38 19.90 5.07 1.40
CA ASN A 38 21.13 4.64 0.76
C ASN A 38 20.95 4.56 -0.76
N GLU A 39 21.56 5.50 -1.49
CA GLU A 39 21.53 5.58 -2.95
C GLU A 39 22.12 4.32 -3.64
N LEU A 40 22.96 3.54 -2.94
CA LEU A 40 23.49 2.28 -3.46
C LEU A 40 22.47 1.13 -3.42
N THR A 41 21.37 1.29 -2.66
CA THR A 41 20.28 0.32 -2.54
C THR A 41 18.98 0.96 -3.01
N ASN A 42 18.89 1.19 -4.32
CA ASN A 42 17.71 1.81 -4.93
C ASN A 42 16.42 0.99 -4.81
N HIS A 43 16.45 -0.25 -4.34
CA HIS A 43 15.28 -1.09 -4.10
C HIS A 43 14.93 -1.23 -2.59
N GLY A 44 15.65 -0.53 -1.71
CA GLY A 44 15.47 -0.62 -0.26
C GLY A 44 15.56 -2.06 0.25
N ASP A 45 14.64 -2.43 1.14
CA ASP A 45 14.53 -3.78 1.70
C ASP A 45 13.93 -4.82 0.71
N GLY A 46 13.33 -4.36 -0.39
CA GLY A 46 12.77 -5.19 -1.45
C GLY A 46 11.56 -6.05 -1.04
N ASN A 47 10.88 -5.71 0.06
CA ASN A 47 9.82 -6.55 0.64
C ASN A 47 8.54 -6.64 -0.21
N TRP A 48 8.37 -5.80 -1.22
CA TRP A 48 7.30 -5.94 -2.22
C TRP A 48 7.55 -7.07 -3.22
N GLU A 49 8.81 -7.40 -3.50
CA GLU A 49 9.19 -8.32 -4.59
C GLU A 49 9.74 -9.66 -4.06
N ASN A 50 10.25 -9.67 -2.83
CA ASN A 50 10.90 -10.82 -2.23
C ASN A 50 9.92 -11.80 -1.53
N LEU A 51 10.45 -12.93 -1.04
CA LEU A 51 9.69 -13.96 -0.34
C LEU A 51 9.75 -13.85 1.20
N LYS A 52 10.26 -12.73 1.75
CA LYS A 52 10.29 -12.54 3.20
C LYS A 52 8.86 -12.39 3.74
N THR A 53 8.66 -12.87 4.97
CA THR A 53 7.42 -12.73 5.75
C THR A 53 7.76 -12.20 7.14
N PHE A 54 6.85 -11.45 7.74
CA PHE A 54 7.03 -10.83 9.06
C PHE A 54 5.68 -10.50 9.71
N GLY A 55 5.72 -10.29 11.02
CA GLY A 55 4.55 -9.96 11.83
C GLY A 55 3.54 -11.11 11.96
N ASN A 56 2.37 -10.80 12.51
CA ASN A 56 1.24 -11.70 12.59
C ASN A 56 -0.08 -10.92 12.45
N VAL A 57 -1.18 -11.62 12.17
CA VAL A 57 -2.49 -11.00 11.92
C VAL A 57 -2.97 -10.18 13.13
N ALA A 58 -2.79 -10.67 14.36
CA ALA A 58 -3.30 -9.99 15.54
C ALA A 58 -2.59 -8.66 15.81
N SER A 59 -1.35 -8.50 15.36
CA SER A 59 -0.55 -7.29 15.53
C SER A 59 -0.47 -6.43 14.26
N ALA A 60 -1.23 -6.71 13.20
CA ALA A 60 -1.07 -6.04 11.91
C ALA A 60 -1.40 -4.52 11.93
N THR A 61 -2.09 -4.05 12.97
CA THR A 61 -2.33 -2.61 13.23
C THR A 61 -1.30 -1.99 14.18
N SER A 62 -0.33 -2.76 14.66
CA SER A 62 0.67 -2.34 15.65
C SER A 62 2.10 -2.50 15.15
N ASP A 63 2.29 -3.27 14.09
CA ASP A 63 3.55 -3.48 13.37
C ASP A 63 3.23 -3.97 11.95
N ASP A 64 4.23 -3.95 11.09
CA ASP A 64 4.14 -4.47 9.72
C ASP A 64 3.76 -5.95 9.70
N PHE A 65 2.98 -6.34 8.70
CA PHE A 65 2.60 -7.73 8.47
C PHE A 65 2.80 -8.11 7.01
N LYS A 66 3.39 -9.27 6.76
CA LYS A 66 3.42 -9.90 5.43
C LYS A 66 3.41 -11.41 5.62
N SER A 67 2.41 -12.06 5.06
CA SER A 67 2.24 -13.51 5.12
C SER A 67 2.74 -14.21 3.85
N LEU A 68 2.88 -15.53 3.93
CA LEU A 68 3.13 -16.41 2.77
C LEU A 68 2.13 -16.17 1.64
N ALA A 69 0.87 -15.91 2.00
CA ALA A 69 -0.23 -15.72 1.06
C ALA A 69 -0.02 -14.50 0.11
N TYR A 70 0.83 -13.54 0.48
CA TYR A 70 1.18 -12.41 -0.38
C TYR A 70 1.75 -12.81 -1.74
N PHE A 71 2.47 -13.93 -1.79
CA PHE A 71 3.15 -14.42 -2.99
C PHE A 71 2.83 -15.87 -3.34
N SER A 72 2.04 -16.57 -2.52
CA SER A 72 1.65 -17.97 -2.78
C SER A 72 0.21 -18.14 -3.27
N ILE A 73 -0.58 -17.06 -3.29
CA ILE A 73 -1.88 -17.04 -3.95
C ILE A 73 -1.62 -16.70 -5.41
N ASP A 74 -1.89 -17.61 -6.33
CA ASP A 74 -1.53 -17.43 -7.75
C ASP A 74 -2.71 -17.01 -8.64
N ASP A 75 -3.91 -16.92 -8.08
CA ASP A 75 -5.16 -16.72 -8.78
C ASP A 75 -6.01 -15.56 -8.21
N ALA A 76 -5.40 -14.65 -7.44
CA ALA A 76 -6.12 -13.47 -6.98
C ALA A 76 -6.48 -12.58 -8.17
N LYS A 77 -7.66 -11.96 -8.09
CA LYS A 77 -8.19 -11.10 -9.16
C LYS A 77 -8.11 -9.62 -8.79
N ASP A 78 -8.37 -9.30 -7.53
CA ASP A 78 -8.54 -7.95 -7.03
C ASP A 78 -7.89 -7.77 -5.66
N ILE A 79 -7.66 -6.50 -5.29
CA ILE A 79 -7.22 -6.11 -3.96
C ILE A 79 -8.28 -5.26 -3.27
N MET A 80 -8.27 -5.32 -1.94
CA MET A 80 -9.06 -4.52 -1.03
C MET A 80 -8.12 -3.92 -0.01
N ILE A 81 -8.39 -2.68 0.37
CA ILE A 81 -7.57 -1.93 1.30
C ILE A 81 -8.47 -1.40 2.40
N TRP A 82 -8.10 -1.67 3.65
CA TRP A 82 -8.71 -1.03 4.80
C TRP A 82 -7.71 -0.09 5.46
N GLN A 83 -8.19 1.09 5.83
CA GLN A 83 -7.44 2.06 6.62
C GLN A 83 -7.96 1.97 8.05
N VAL A 84 -7.15 1.36 8.92
CA VAL A 84 -7.51 1.02 10.30
C VAL A 84 -6.61 1.83 11.26
N PRO A 85 -7.14 2.47 12.31
CA PRO A 85 -6.33 3.15 13.31
C PRO A 85 -5.33 2.19 13.98
N ASN A 86 -4.14 2.69 14.33
CA ASN A 86 -3.11 1.90 14.98
C ASN A 86 -3.60 1.30 16.30
N ASN A 87 -3.08 0.13 16.64
CA ASN A 87 -3.39 -0.63 17.85
C ASN A 87 -4.87 -1.01 17.99
N THR A 88 -5.65 -0.94 16.91
CA THR A 88 -7.04 -1.42 16.93
C THR A 88 -7.05 -2.94 17.02
N PRO A 89 -7.73 -3.54 18.00
CA PRO A 89 -7.81 -5.00 18.09
C PRO A 89 -8.55 -5.61 16.90
N LEU A 90 -8.16 -6.82 16.49
CA LEU A 90 -8.67 -7.52 15.30
C LEU A 90 -10.20 -7.52 15.18
N SER A 91 -10.91 -7.72 16.30
CA SER A 91 -12.38 -7.75 16.34
C SER A 91 -13.04 -6.41 15.98
N MET A 92 -12.30 -5.29 16.06
CA MET A 92 -12.79 -3.94 15.80
C MET A 92 -12.30 -3.37 14.47
N TRP A 93 -11.46 -4.08 13.71
CA TRP A 93 -10.91 -3.54 12.45
C TRP A 93 -12.00 -3.07 11.51
N ARG A 94 -13.04 -3.88 11.29
CA ARG A 94 -14.13 -3.52 10.38
C ARG A 94 -14.90 -2.29 10.84
N SER A 95 -15.25 -2.22 12.13
CA SER A 95 -16.05 -1.12 12.67
C SER A 95 -15.28 0.18 12.81
N ASN A 96 -13.95 0.09 12.99
CA ASN A 96 -13.10 1.25 13.21
C ASN A 96 -12.33 1.67 11.95
N SER A 97 -12.46 0.93 10.85
CA SER A 97 -11.92 1.35 9.56
C SER A 97 -12.62 2.63 9.12
N TYR A 98 -11.86 3.68 8.82
CA TYR A 98 -12.41 4.94 8.31
C TYR A 98 -12.48 4.97 6.77
N LEU A 99 -11.73 4.09 6.09
CA LEU A 99 -11.87 3.82 4.66
C LEU A 99 -11.76 2.32 4.41
N ARG A 100 -12.62 1.78 3.54
CA ARG A 100 -12.54 0.41 3.03
C ARG A 100 -12.92 0.44 1.56
N TYR A 101 -11.99 0.10 0.68
CA TYR A 101 -12.20 0.17 -0.77
C TYR A 101 -11.45 -0.95 -1.48
N ARG A 102 -11.83 -1.24 -2.71
CA ARG A 102 -11.35 -2.39 -3.46
C ARG A 102 -11.39 -2.16 -4.96
N THR A 103 -10.52 -2.85 -5.70
CA THR A 103 -10.71 -2.99 -7.14
C THR A 103 -11.84 -4.00 -7.42
N TYR A 104 -12.35 -3.97 -8.65
CA TYR A 104 -13.40 -4.88 -9.12
C TYR A 104 -13.23 -5.30 -10.59
N GLY A 105 -12.10 -4.94 -11.19
CA GLY A 105 -11.80 -5.16 -12.61
C GLY A 105 -10.92 -6.39 -12.88
N HIS A 106 -10.64 -7.19 -11.86
CA HIS A 106 -9.83 -8.40 -11.95
C HIS A 106 -8.40 -8.17 -12.46
N PHE A 107 -7.83 -7.00 -12.17
CA PHE A 107 -6.58 -6.55 -12.79
C PHE A 107 -5.41 -7.50 -12.51
N LEU A 108 -5.35 -8.15 -11.35
CA LEU A 108 -4.25 -9.06 -10.99
C LEU A 108 -4.13 -10.24 -11.95
N THR A 109 -5.20 -10.63 -12.64
CA THR A 109 -5.15 -11.70 -13.66
C THR A 109 -4.17 -11.38 -14.79
N SER A 110 -3.99 -10.10 -15.12
CA SER A 110 -3.02 -9.63 -16.12
C SER A 110 -1.60 -9.47 -15.58
N PHE A 111 -1.41 -9.61 -14.26
CA PHE A 111 -0.14 -9.32 -13.57
C PHE A 111 0.34 -10.49 -12.69
N GLY A 112 0.00 -11.72 -13.06
CA GLY A 112 0.49 -12.93 -12.39
C GLY A 112 -0.21 -13.27 -11.08
N GLY A 113 -1.41 -12.73 -10.85
CA GLY A 113 -2.32 -13.24 -9.82
C GLY A 113 -2.01 -12.84 -8.38
N ASN A 114 -0.96 -12.04 -8.13
CA ASN A 114 -0.68 -11.47 -6.81
C ASN A 114 0.22 -10.22 -6.88
N LEU A 115 0.38 -9.56 -5.74
CA LEU A 115 1.17 -8.34 -5.62
C LEU A 115 2.66 -8.59 -5.82
N GLN A 116 3.19 -9.74 -5.40
CA GLN A 116 4.60 -10.05 -5.58
C GLN A 116 4.96 -10.17 -7.05
N ASN A 117 4.16 -10.87 -7.86
CA ASN A 117 4.33 -10.94 -9.31
C ASN A 117 4.14 -9.57 -9.98
N LEU A 118 3.13 -8.80 -9.56
CA LEU A 118 2.92 -7.43 -10.05
C LEU A 118 4.18 -6.58 -9.90
N PHE A 119 4.77 -6.53 -8.70
CA PHE A 119 5.97 -5.73 -8.47
C PHE A 119 7.23 -6.38 -9.04
N GLN A 120 7.44 -7.68 -8.87
CA GLN A 120 8.67 -8.35 -9.32
C GLN A 120 8.81 -8.36 -10.86
N SER A 121 7.70 -8.58 -11.59
CA SER A 121 7.75 -8.86 -13.03
C SER A 121 7.29 -7.69 -13.90
N TYR A 122 6.44 -6.80 -13.40
CA TYR A 122 5.82 -5.76 -14.22
C TYR A 122 6.17 -4.35 -13.77
N TYR A 123 6.15 -4.09 -12.46
CA TYR A 123 6.37 -2.77 -11.89
C TYR A 123 7.41 -2.80 -10.76
N PRO A 124 8.68 -3.17 -11.03
CA PRO A 124 9.70 -3.24 -10.00
C PRO A 124 9.91 -1.89 -9.34
N ILE A 125 10.13 -1.90 -8.02
CA ILE A 125 10.28 -0.69 -7.21
C ILE A 125 11.75 -0.29 -7.16
N ARG A 126 12.10 0.85 -7.75
CA ARG A 126 13.47 1.36 -7.80
C ARG A 126 13.46 2.87 -7.68
N GLN A 127 14.04 3.40 -6.61
CA GLN A 127 14.25 4.83 -6.38
C GLN A 127 15.24 5.41 -7.39
N GLY A 128 14.94 6.60 -7.94
CA GLY A 128 15.82 7.33 -8.84
C GLY A 128 15.92 6.73 -10.25
N VAL A 129 15.03 5.80 -10.60
CA VAL A 129 15.04 5.11 -11.90
C VAL A 129 13.89 5.57 -12.78
N TYR A 130 12.74 5.89 -12.20
CA TYR A 130 11.52 6.19 -12.94
C TYR A 130 11.23 7.69 -12.94
N ASN A 131 10.73 8.19 -14.06
CA ASN A 131 10.19 9.54 -14.15
C ASN A 131 8.76 9.57 -13.58
N PRO A 132 8.50 10.25 -12.45
CA PRO A 132 7.17 10.27 -11.82
C PRO A 132 6.07 10.89 -12.69
N ALA A 133 6.43 11.58 -13.78
CA ALA A 133 5.46 12.18 -14.70
C ALA A 133 5.05 11.25 -15.85
N SER A 134 5.82 10.21 -16.16
CA SER A 134 5.60 9.34 -17.33
C SER A 134 5.62 7.85 -17.04
N ASP A 135 6.28 7.44 -15.96
CA ASP A 135 6.61 6.03 -15.70
C ASP A 135 5.79 5.45 -14.55
N ASN A 136 4.71 6.13 -14.15
CA ASN A 136 3.79 5.60 -13.15
C ASN A 136 3.13 4.32 -13.65
N GLY A 137 2.94 3.38 -12.72
CA GLY A 137 2.17 2.18 -12.98
C GLY A 137 0.67 2.47 -13.18
N PRO A 138 -0.10 1.43 -13.53
CA PRO A 138 -1.52 1.55 -13.84
C PRO A 138 -2.32 2.02 -12.63
N SER A 139 -3.42 2.72 -12.91
CA SER A 139 -4.42 3.11 -11.92
C SER A 139 -5.71 2.34 -12.16
N PHE A 140 -6.28 1.78 -11.09
CA PHE A 140 -7.49 0.98 -11.13
C PHE A 140 -8.60 1.66 -10.34
N GLN A 141 -9.82 1.71 -10.88
CA GLN A 141 -10.94 2.32 -10.16
C GLN A 141 -11.24 1.56 -8.86
N ALA A 142 -11.48 2.33 -7.80
CA ALA A 142 -11.83 1.82 -6.48
C ALA A 142 -13.33 1.91 -6.23
N LYS A 143 -13.91 0.82 -5.71
CA LYS A 143 -15.25 0.80 -5.13
C LYS A 143 -15.14 0.86 -3.63
N TYR A 144 -15.88 1.77 -3.00
CA TYR A 144 -15.85 1.97 -1.55
C TYR A 144 -16.94 1.15 -0.86
N ASP A 145 -16.54 0.35 0.12
CA ASP A 145 -17.41 -0.33 1.08
C ASP A 145 -17.57 0.50 2.38
N GLU A 146 -16.69 1.47 2.62
CA GLU A 146 -16.70 2.45 3.72
C GLU A 146 -15.97 3.73 3.29
N GLY A 147 -16.54 4.89 3.61
CA GLY A 147 -16.05 6.20 3.17
C GLY A 147 -16.25 6.46 1.69
N SER A 148 -15.53 7.45 1.16
CA SER A 148 -15.67 7.93 -0.21
C SER A 148 -14.34 8.45 -0.80
N PRO A 149 -14.28 8.72 -2.11
CA PRO A 149 -13.15 9.44 -2.71
C PRO A 149 -12.89 10.81 -2.04
N ALA A 150 -13.94 11.52 -1.63
CA ALA A 150 -13.80 12.80 -0.94
C ALA A 150 -13.18 12.64 0.46
N ASP A 151 -13.62 11.63 1.21
CA ASP A 151 -13.02 11.29 2.51
C ASP A 151 -11.55 10.93 2.33
N THR A 152 -11.21 10.16 1.28
CA THR A 152 -9.83 9.83 0.92
C THR A 152 -8.97 11.08 0.74
N LEU A 153 -9.41 12.05 -0.08
CA LEU A 153 -8.71 13.32 -0.27
C LEU A 153 -8.55 14.12 1.03
N SER A 154 -9.57 14.10 1.90
CA SER A 154 -9.57 14.88 3.14
C SER A 154 -8.45 14.50 4.11
N HIS A 155 -7.90 13.29 4.00
CA HIS A 155 -6.80 12.82 4.82
C HIS A 155 -5.41 13.32 4.34
N PHE A 156 -5.34 13.93 3.16
CA PHE A 156 -4.11 14.53 2.60
C PHE A 156 -3.97 16.00 2.99
N GLY A 157 -2.75 16.53 2.99
CA GLY A 157 -2.51 17.96 3.16
C GLY A 157 -3.22 18.79 2.08
N THR A 158 -3.82 19.93 2.46
CA THR A 158 -4.62 20.74 1.52
C THR A 158 -3.84 21.22 0.28
N GLY A 159 -2.52 21.41 0.41
CA GLY A 159 -1.65 21.84 -0.69
C GLY A 159 -1.45 20.82 -1.80
N ILE A 160 -1.70 19.53 -1.53
CA ILE A 160 -1.54 18.43 -2.50
C ILE A 160 -2.87 17.95 -3.06
N GLN A 161 -4.00 18.18 -2.37
CA GLN A 161 -5.32 17.70 -2.79
C GLN A 161 -5.72 18.16 -4.20
N ALA A 162 -5.26 19.33 -4.64
CA ALA A 162 -5.53 19.86 -5.98
C ALA A 162 -4.81 19.08 -7.11
N TYR A 163 -3.81 18.28 -6.76
CA TYR A 163 -3.02 17.43 -7.66
C TYR A 163 -3.26 15.95 -7.35
N LEU A 164 -4.48 15.61 -6.89
CA LEU A 164 -4.85 14.24 -6.58
C LEU A 164 -6.24 13.95 -7.11
N THR A 165 -6.37 12.86 -7.86
CA THR A 165 -7.68 12.29 -8.19
C THR A 165 -7.91 11.05 -7.33
N ALA A 166 -8.72 11.16 -6.28
CA ALA A 166 -9.11 9.99 -5.48
C ALA A 166 -10.14 9.10 -6.18
N GLY A 167 -10.38 7.92 -5.61
CA GLY A 167 -11.28 6.92 -6.21
C GLY A 167 -10.54 5.88 -7.05
N TYR A 168 -9.22 5.81 -6.91
CA TYR A 168 -8.37 4.89 -7.65
C TYR A 168 -7.43 4.14 -6.69
N ILE A 169 -6.81 3.08 -7.21
CA ILE A 169 -5.68 2.40 -6.60
C ILE A 169 -4.58 2.38 -7.67
N GLN A 170 -3.49 3.12 -7.45
CA GLN A 170 -2.38 3.27 -8.39
C GLN A 170 -1.15 2.49 -7.93
N VAL A 171 -0.50 1.82 -8.87
CA VAL A 171 0.79 1.15 -8.67
C VAL A 171 1.92 2.15 -8.92
N ILE A 172 2.87 2.26 -8.00
CA ILE A 172 3.96 3.24 -8.09
C ILE A 172 5.31 2.58 -7.83
N GLN A 173 6.25 2.83 -8.75
CA GLN A 173 7.57 2.21 -8.78
C GLN A 173 8.66 3.05 -8.12
N GLU A 174 8.50 4.38 -8.12
CA GLU A 174 9.48 5.31 -7.56
C GLU A 174 9.37 5.45 -6.04
N PHE A 175 8.17 5.26 -5.46
CA PHE A 175 7.86 5.57 -4.06
C PHE A 175 7.32 4.39 -3.24
N PHE A 176 7.77 3.17 -3.56
CA PHE A 176 7.53 1.99 -2.72
C PHE A 176 6.05 1.65 -2.42
N GLY A 177 5.19 1.49 -3.44
CA GLY A 177 3.95 0.74 -3.23
C GLY A 177 2.71 1.15 -4.02
N ILE A 178 1.57 1.18 -3.31
CA ILE A 178 0.23 1.39 -3.86
C ILE A 178 -0.41 2.60 -3.19
N LEU A 179 -0.98 3.51 -3.99
CA LEU A 179 -1.66 4.72 -3.49
C LEU A 179 -3.16 4.76 -3.85
N PRO A 180 -4.03 5.33 -3.00
CA PRO A 180 -5.49 5.35 -3.18
C PRO A 180 -5.98 6.51 -4.08
N PHE A 181 -5.13 6.95 -4.99
CA PHE A 181 -5.37 8.06 -5.89
C PHE A 181 -4.56 7.86 -7.17
N GLN A 182 -4.91 8.61 -8.19
CA GLN A 182 -4.16 8.77 -9.42
C GLN A 182 -3.50 10.15 -9.40
N ASP A 183 -2.16 10.23 -9.34
CA ASP A 183 -1.39 11.42 -9.78
C ASP A 183 0.15 11.28 -9.64
N ASN A 184 0.87 12.26 -10.21
CA ASN A 184 2.34 12.47 -10.16
C ASN A 184 2.85 12.96 -8.78
N ALA A 185 2.14 12.67 -7.70
CA ALA A 185 2.42 13.18 -6.37
C ALA A 185 3.28 12.20 -5.55
N PHE A 186 4.33 12.76 -4.94
CA PHE A 186 5.50 12.08 -4.35
C PHE A 186 5.23 11.62 -2.93
N PHE A 187 5.29 10.33 -2.62
CA PHE A 187 4.80 9.85 -1.33
C PHE A 187 5.49 8.61 -0.78
N CYS A 188 6.14 8.79 0.38
CA CYS A 188 7.01 7.84 1.08
C CYS A 188 8.36 7.66 0.40
N ASP A 189 9.23 8.66 0.60
CA ASP A 189 10.65 8.57 0.27
C ASP A 189 11.46 8.84 1.55
N CYS A 190 12.53 8.08 1.75
CA CYS A 190 13.57 8.39 2.74
C CYS A 190 14.12 9.82 2.58
N ASN A 191 13.95 10.40 1.39
CA ASN A 191 14.38 11.74 0.99
C ASN A 191 13.32 12.84 1.11
N ASP A 192 12.13 12.65 1.72
CA ASP A 192 11.08 13.69 1.70
C ASP A 192 11.50 14.99 2.41
N ARG A 193 12.19 15.88 1.68
CA ARG A 193 12.62 17.22 2.09
C ARG A 193 11.47 18.22 1.99
N LYS A 194 10.27 17.80 1.58
CA LYS A 194 9.14 18.70 1.28
C LYS A 194 7.93 18.49 2.17
N GLY A 195 8.01 17.73 3.26
CA GLY A 195 7.02 17.78 4.34
C GLY A 195 5.57 17.70 3.83
N LEU A 196 5.31 16.86 2.81
CA LEU A 196 4.00 16.78 2.16
C LEU A 196 2.99 15.94 2.97
N GLY A 197 3.35 15.60 4.21
CA GLY A 197 2.36 15.31 5.25
C GLY A 197 1.72 13.94 5.18
N LEU A 198 2.42 12.91 4.70
CA LEU A 198 1.91 11.52 4.70
C LEU A 198 2.31 10.67 5.89
N SER A 199 2.68 11.29 7.02
CA SER A 199 2.84 10.58 8.30
C SER A 199 1.58 9.84 8.79
N ARG A 200 0.52 9.72 7.97
CA ARG A 200 -0.82 9.26 8.36
C ARG A 200 -1.48 8.26 7.40
N PHE A 201 -0.86 7.87 6.29
CA PHE A 201 -1.47 6.87 5.39
C PHE A 201 -0.94 5.48 5.68
N ARG A 202 -1.83 4.60 6.16
CA ARG A 202 -1.49 3.25 6.64
C ARG A 202 -2.41 2.23 5.98
N PHE A 203 -1.86 1.45 5.08
CA PHE A 203 -2.61 0.56 4.22
C PHE A 203 -2.61 -0.86 4.79
N HIS A 204 -3.79 -1.43 5.05
CA HIS A 204 -3.93 -2.87 5.25
C HIS A 204 -4.40 -3.48 3.92
N GLY A 205 -3.54 -4.28 3.28
CA GLY A 205 -3.80 -4.88 1.97
C GLY A 205 -4.40 -6.29 2.11
N TYR A 206 -5.59 -6.47 1.56
CA TYR A 206 -6.28 -7.75 1.43
C TYR A 206 -6.33 -8.12 -0.06
N ALA A 207 -6.05 -9.38 -0.39
CA ALA A 207 -6.22 -9.92 -1.74
C ALA A 207 -7.46 -10.81 -1.78
N LYS A 208 -8.27 -10.74 -2.85
CA LYS A 208 -9.40 -11.66 -3.05
C LYS A 208 -8.89 -12.98 -3.60
N VAL A 209 -9.29 -14.10 -3.02
CA VAL A 209 -8.98 -15.45 -3.50
C VAL A 209 -10.26 -16.24 -3.74
N TRP A 210 -10.29 -16.88 -4.92
CA TRP A 210 -11.22 -17.89 -5.45
C TRP A 210 -12.37 -17.46 -6.38
N ASP A 211 -12.38 -18.21 -7.51
CA ASP A 211 -13.35 -18.55 -8.56
C ASP A 211 -14.36 -17.51 -9.07
#